data_AF-A0A939QGD4-F1
#
_entry.id   AF-A0A939QGD4-F1
#
_cell.length_a   1.000
_cell.length_b   1.000
_cell.length_c   1.000
_cell.angle_alpha   90.00
_cell.angle_beta   90.00
_cell.angle_gamma   90.00
#
_symmetry.space_group_name_H-M   'P 1'
#
loop_
_entity.id
_entity.type
_entity.pdbx_description
1 polymer ?
#
loop_
_entity_poly.entity_id
_entity_poly.type
_entity_poly.pdbx_seq_one_letter_code
_entity_poly.pdbx_strand_id
1 'polypeptide(L)' 'MSTHAHNTAPDHEPAPSEPTVPELEEDETIAPRPEEAIADVLRADPDLTDHRG' A
#
# COMPACT_ATOMS: atom_id res chain seq x y z
N MET A 1 -16.31 -10.51 -13.14
CA MET A 1 -16.09 -9.12 -12.70
C MET A 1 -15.80 -9.18 -11.22
N SER A 2 -14.53 -9.18 -10.82
CA SER A 2 -14.17 -9.19 -9.40
C SER A 2 -14.50 -7.81 -8.84
N THR A 3 -15.55 -7.76 -8.05
CA THR A 3 -15.96 -6.60 -7.28
C THR A 3 -14.78 -6.18 -6.42
N HIS A 4 -14.22 -5.02 -6.72
CA HIS A 4 -13.28 -4.33 -5.85
C HIS A 4 -13.98 -4.20 -4.50
N ALA A 5 -13.59 -5.05 -3.54
CA ALA A 5 -14.11 -4.98 -2.19
C ALA A 5 -13.69 -3.62 -1.65
N HIS A 6 -14.64 -2.68 -1.66
CA HIS A 6 -14.48 -1.39 -1.03
C HIS A 6 -14.14 -1.68 0.43
N ASN A 7 -12.87 -1.47 0.79
CA ASN A 7 -12.37 -1.52 2.16
C ASN A 7 -13.13 -0.46 2.95
N THR A 8 -14.32 -0.81 3.42
CA THR A 8 -15.01 -0.09 4.48
C THR A 8 -14.43 -0.65 5.76
N ALA A 9 -13.21 -0.24 6.11
CA ALA A 9 -12.80 -0.36 7.50
C ALA A 9 -13.87 0.39 8.32
N PRO A 10 -14.44 -0.22 9.36
CA PRO A 10 -15.39 0.49 10.22
C PRO A 10 -14.74 1.76 10.75
N ASP A 11 -15.48 2.87 10.77
CA ASP A 11 -15.04 4.12 11.43
C ASP A 11 -14.72 3.78 12.89
N HIS A 12 -13.45 3.61 13.18
CA HIS A 12 -12.97 3.17 14.48
C HIS A 12 -12.57 4.39 15.31
N GLU A 13 -13.45 4.77 16.22
CA GLU A 13 -13.16 5.76 17.25
C GLU A 13 -12.37 5.09 18.38
N PRO A 14 -11.06 5.42 18.57
CA PRO A 14 -10.23 4.78 19.57
C PRO A 14 -10.74 5.05 20.98
N ALA A 15 -10.65 4.05 21.85
CA ALA A 15 -11.01 4.21 23.26
C ALA A 15 -10.05 5.21 23.97
N PRO A 16 -10.41 5.81 25.11
CA PRO A 16 -9.56 6.78 25.82
C PRO A 16 -8.17 6.23 26.23
N SER A 17 -8.06 4.92 26.36
CA SER A 17 -6.84 4.19 26.71
C SER A 17 -6.11 3.61 25.50
N GLU A 18 -6.68 3.75 24.30
CA GLU A 18 -6.11 3.26 23.05
C GLU A 18 -5.26 4.35 22.40
N PRO A 19 -4.09 4.01 21.83
CA PRO A 19 -3.29 5.00 21.13
C PRO A 19 -4.07 5.60 19.97
N THR A 20 -4.17 6.92 19.95
CA THR A 20 -4.81 7.67 18.85
C THR A 20 -3.96 7.68 17.58
N VAL A 21 -2.66 7.37 17.72
CA VAL A 21 -1.74 7.19 16.61
C VAL A 21 -1.70 5.70 16.28
N PRO A 22 -2.02 5.28 15.04
CA PRO A 22 -1.86 3.90 14.62
C PRO A 22 -0.43 3.42 14.86
N GLU A 23 -0.29 2.20 15.37
CA GLU A 23 1.02 1.56 15.45
C GLU A 23 1.53 1.28 14.02
N LEU A 24 2.81 1.52 13.82
CA LEU A 24 3.46 1.22 12.55
C LEU A 24 3.68 -0.29 12.45
N GLU A 25 3.47 -0.85 11.27
CA GLU A 25 3.70 -2.27 11.01
C GLU A 25 5.18 -2.61 11.30
N GLU A 26 5.46 -3.85 11.74
CA GLU A 26 6.83 -4.28 12.10
C GLU A 26 7.82 -4.13 10.93
N ASP A 27 7.32 -4.12 9.70
CA ASP A 27 8.08 -4.01 8.46
C ASP A 27 8.44 -2.58 8.06
N GLU A 28 7.94 -1.55 8.76
CA GLU A 28 8.23 -0.16 8.40
C GLU A 28 9.73 0.16 8.47
N THR A 29 10.46 -0.50 9.37
CA THR A 29 11.93 -0.37 9.49
C THR A 29 12.70 -1.47 8.76
N ILE A 30 11.99 -2.44 8.18
CA ILE A 30 12.59 -3.54 7.45
C ILE A 30 12.74 -3.11 5.99
N ALA A 31 13.93 -3.31 5.44
CA ALA A 31 14.14 -3.04 4.03
C ALA A 31 13.21 -3.92 3.17
N PRO A 32 12.71 -3.41 2.02
CA PRO A 32 11.92 -4.21 1.09
C PRO A 32 12.61 -5.53 0.74
N ARG A 33 11.83 -6.57 0.44
CA ARG A 33 12.43 -7.82 -0.03
C ARG A 33 13.21 -7.58 -1.32
N PRO A 34 14.32 -8.30 -1.57
CA PRO A 34 15.13 -8.09 -2.77
C PRO A 34 14.33 -8.14 -4.08
N GLU A 35 13.34 -9.03 -4.16
CA GLU A 35 12.47 -9.19 -5.34
C GLU A 35 11.56 -7.97 -5.56
N GLU A 36 11.10 -7.31 -4.49
CA GLU A 36 10.24 -6.13 -4.54
C GLU A 36 11.02 -4.91 -5.06
N ALA A 37 12.25 -4.71 -4.55
CA ALA A 37 13.13 -3.64 -5.04
C ALA A 37 13.41 -3.78 -6.55
N ILE A 38 13.56 -5.01 -7.05
CA ILE A 38 13.72 -5.27 -8.49
C ILE A 38 12.44 -4.93 -9.26
N ALA A 39 11.26 -5.30 -8.74
CA ALA A 39 9.99 -5.00 -9.39
C ALA A 39 9.73 -3.50 -9.54
N ASP A 40 10.14 -2.69 -8.56
CA ASP A 40 10.03 -1.23 -8.62
C ASP A 40 10.95 -0.62 -9.68
N VAL A 41 12.20 -1.10 -9.78
CA VAL A 41 13.12 -0.67 -10.85
C VAL A 41 12.56 -1.01 -12.23
N LEU A 42 11.96 -2.20 -12.38
CA LEU A 42 11.35 -2.63 -13.64
C LEU A 42 10.08 -1.83 -14.00
N ARG A 43 9.40 -1.24 -13.00
CA ARG A 43 8.20 -0.40 -13.19
C ARG A 43 8.53 1.09 -13.32
N ALA A 44 9.72 1.53 -12.90
CA ALA A 44 10.09 2.93 -12.79
C ALA A 44 10.02 3.70 -14.13
N ASP A 45 10.15 3.00 -15.25
CA ASP A 45 9.93 3.57 -16.57
C ASP A 45 8.53 3.18 -17.07
N PRO A 46 7.52 4.08 -16.96
CA PRO A 46 6.22 3.82 -17.55
C PRO A 46 6.37 3.72 -19.07
N ASP A 47 5.80 2.69 -19.69
CA ASP A 47 5.75 2.62 -21.16
C ASP A 47 4.91 3.78 -21.70
N LEU A 48 5.59 4.80 -22.23
CA LEU A 48 4.96 5.98 -22.83
C LEU A 48 4.50 5.72 -24.27
N THR A 49 4.75 4.52 -24.80
CA THR A 49 4.35 4.13 -26.15
C THR A 49 2.87 3.75 -26.16
N ASP A 50 2.08 4.76 -26.52
CA ASP A 50 0.75 4.69 -27.12
C ASP A 50 -0.44 4.32 -26.24
N HIS A 51 -1.13 5.36 -25.76
CA HIS A 51 -2.54 5.32 -25.37
C HIS A 51 -3.36 6.35 -26.16
N ARG A 52 -3.00 6.62 -27.42
CA ARG A 52 -3.82 7.45 -28.31
C ARG A 52 -4.81 6.56 -29.04
N GLY A 53 -5.90 6.25 -28.36
CA GLY A 53 -7.15 5.75 -28.95
C GLY A 53 -8.22 6.84 -28.92
#